data_AF-A0A1Q9P3H5-F1
#
_entry.id   AF-A0A1Q9P3H5-F1
#
_cell.length_a   1.000
_cell.length_b   1.000
_cell.length_c   1.000
_cell.angle_alpha   90.00
_cell.angle_beta   90.00
_cell.angle_gamma   90.00
#
_symmetry.space_group_name_H-M   'P 1'
#
loop_
_entity.id
_entity.type
_entity.pdbx_description
1 polymer ?
#
loop_
_entity_poly.entity_id
_entity_poly.type
_entity_poly.pdbx_seq_one_letter_code
_entity_poly.pdbx_strand_id
1 'polypeptide(L)'
;MKRDRNEIDNTLNVWLNKLKAVSRTDNVISEDEQALIDIIQEDFILLRSQLNDAVDTDLSDEEFDSVATDFLNDLVYKLIKSAKSDMVINNDELNLINALHKIANDEE
;
A
#
# COMPACT_ATOMS: atom_id res chain seq x y z
N MET A 1 16.91 -6.18 -14.06
CA MET A 1 17.90 -5.21 -13.53
C MET A 1 18.00 -5.50 -12.03
N LYS A 2 18.89 -4.89 -11.26
CA LYS A 2 18.82 -4.99 -9.79
C LYS A 2 18.30 -3.66 -9.27
N ARG A 3 17.33 -3.70 -8.37
CA ARG A 3 16.82 -2.47 -7.76
C ARG A 3 17.76 -1.97 -6.68
N ASP A 4 17.99 -0.68 -6.66
CA ASP A 4 18.66 -0.03 -5.54
C ASP A 4 17.67 0.50 -4.49
N ARG A 5 18.20 0.89 -3.32
CA ARG A 5 17.38 1.42 -2.21
C ARG A 5 16.63 2.70 -2.59
N ASN A 6 17.20 3.56 -3.43
CA ASN A 6 16.56 4.80 -3.84
C ASN A 6 15.38 4.52 -4.77
N GLU A 7 15.50 3.54 -5.67
CA GLU A 7 14.41 3.10 -6.54
C GLU A 7 13.26 2.54 -5.72
N ILE A 8 13.54 1.66 -4.75
CA ILE A 8 12.54 1.12 -3.83
C ILE A 8 11.87 2.25 -3.05
N ASP A 9 12.64 3.15 -2.46
CA ASP A 9 12.10 4.26 -1.67
C ASP A 9 11.21 5.18 -2.50
N ASN A 10 11.61 5.47 -3.74
CA ASN A 10 10.80 6.28 -4.65
C ASN A 10 9.49 5.57 -5.03
N THR A 11 9.54 4.29 -5.39
CA THR A 11 8.34 3.50 -5.72
C THR A 11 7.36 3.48 -4.55
N LEU A 12 7.84 3.14 -3.35
CA LEU A 12 7.00 3.07 -2.15
C LEU A 12 6.40 4.43 -1.79
N ASN A 13 7.17 5.51 -1.90
CA ASN A 13 6.67 6.86 -1.65
C ASN A 13 5.59 7.28 -2.68
N VAL A 14 5.75 6.92 -3.96
CA VAL A 14 4.75 7.19 -4.99
C VAL A 14 3.45 6.45 -4.68
N TRP A 15 3.53 5.16 -4.36
CA TRP A 15 2.35 4.37 -4.00
C TRP A 15 1.65 4.91 -2.76
N LEU A 16 2.40 5.22 -1.69
CA LEU A 16 1.84 5.78 -0.47
C LEU A 16 1.14 7.12 -0.72
N ASN A 17 1.72 7.99 -1.55
CA ASN A 17 1.10 9.27 -1.90
C ASN A 17 -0.16 9.10 -2.74
N LYS A 18 -0.19 8.13 -3.68
CA LYS A 18 -1.41 7.79 -4.43
C LYS A 18 -2.51 7.31 -3.49
N LEU A 19 -2.19 6.41 -2.56
CA LEU A 19 -3.17 5.90 -1.59
C LEU A 19 -3.73 7.02 -0.72
N LYS A 20 -2.87 7.86 -0.14
CA LYS A 20 -3.28 9.03 0.66
C LYS A 20 -4.16 10.02 -0.10
N ALA A 21 -3.93 10.18 -1.41
CA ALA A 21 -4.75 11.06 -2.23
C ALA A 21 -6.16 10.48 -2.46
N VAL A 22 -6.26 9.16 -2.58
CA VAL A 22 -7.54 8.47 -2.77
C VAL A 22 -8.36 8.43 -1.47
N SER A 23 -7.71 8.36 -0.31
CA SER A 23 -8.34 8.48 1.02
C SER A 23 -8.84 9.89 1.39
N ARG A 24 -8.82 10.85 0.45
CA ARG A 24 -9.15 12.28 0.70
C ARG A 24 -10.21 12.77 -0.27
N THR A 25 -11.27 11.99 -0.44
CA THR A 25 -12.23 12.15 -1.53
C THR A 25 -12.95 13.50 -1.50
N ASP A 26 -13.11 14.13 -0.33
CA ASP A 26 -13.78 15.41 -0.12
C ASP A 26 -12.86 16.55 0.40
N ASN A 27 -11.54 16.36 0.36
CA ASN A 27 -10.51 17.24 0.98
C ASN A 27 -10.61 17.39 2.51
N VAL A 28 -11.47 16.62 3.18
CA VAL A 28 -11.54 16.51 4.63
C VAL A 28 -11.07 15.11 4.99
N ILE A 29 -10.32 14.96 6.08
CA ILE A 29 -9.91 13.65 6.57
C ILE A 29 -10.77 13.35 7.80
N SER A 30 -11.62 12.33 7.69
CA SER A 30 -12.35 11.76 8.82
C SER A 30 -11.44 10.94 9.74
N GLU A 31 -11.91 10.62 10.94
CA GLU A 31 -11.15 9.80 11.89
C GLU A 31 -10.89 8.39 11.33
N ASP A 32 -11.87 7.82 10.62
CA ASP A 32 -11.76 6.51 9.98
C ASP A 32 -10.73 6.54 8.84
N GLU A 33 -10.77 7.56 7.97
CA GLU A 33 -9.76 7.73 6.91
C GLU A 33 -8.36 7.94 7.47
N GLN A 34 -8.22 8.69 8.57
CA GLN A 34 -6.92 8.85 9.22
C GLN A 34 -6.42 7.52 9.78
N ALA A 35 -7.28 6.72 10.42
CA ALA A 35 -6.91 5.40 10.92
C ALA A 35 -6.47 4.46 9.79
N LEU A 36 -7.15 4.50 8.64
CA LEU A 36 -6.76 3.75 7.45
C LEU A 36 -5.39 4.21 6.91
N ILE A 37 -5.18 5.53 6.80
CA ILE A 37 -3.90 6.10 6.39
C ILE A 37 -2.79 5.67 7.34
N ASP A 38 -3.02 5.67 8.65
CA ASP A 38 -2.03 5.28 9.65
C ASP A 38 -1.65 3.81 9.50
N ILE A 39 -2.62 2.91 9.34
CA ILE A 39 -2.37 1.48 9.07
C ILE A 39 -1.52 1.30 7.81
N ILE A 40 -1.88 1.99 6.72
CA ILE A 40 -1.13 1.92 5.46
C ILE A 40 0.31 2.43 5.67
N GLN A 41 0.48 3.54 6.40
CA GLN A 41 1.81 4.10 6.65
C GLN A 41 2.69 3.14 7.46
N GLU A 42 2.15 2.52 8.50
CA GLU A 42 2.87 1.54 9.32
C GLU A 42 3.27 0.32 8.49
N ASP A 43 2.34 -0.22 7.70
CA ASP A 43 2.60 -1.37 6.84
C ASP A 43 3.65 -1.04 5.75
N PHE A 44 3.63 0.16 5.16
CA PHE A 44 4.66 0.59 4.21
C PHE A 44 6.05 0.76 4.85
N ILE A 45 6.14 1.14 6.13
CA ILE A 45 7.42 1.18 6.86
C ILE A 45 7.98 -0.24 7.01
N LEU A 46 7.13 -1.22 7.32
CA LEU A 46 7.52 -2.62 7.41
C LEU A 46 7.99 -3.16 6.06
N LEU A 47 7.24 -2.91 4.99
CA LEU A 47 7.62 -3.30 3.63
C LEU A 47 8.97 -2.70 3.23
N ARG A 48 9.17 -1.39 3.48
CA ARG A 48 10.45 -0.72 3.23
C ARG A 48 11.59 -1.40 3.96
N SER A 49 11.41 -1.79 5.23
CA SER A 49 12.45 -2.50 5.98
C SER A 49 12.77 -3.84 5.33
N GLN A 50 11.76 -4.64 5.02
CA GLN A 50 11.93 -5.96 4.40
C GLN A 50 12.64 -5.89 3.06
N LEU A 51 12.24 -4.94 2.20
CA LEU A 51 12.85 -4.76 0.89
C LEU A 51 14.29 -4.24 0.99
N ASN A 52 14.58 -3.32 1.90
CA ASN A 52 15.95 -2.84 2.12
C ASN A 52 16.87 -3.93 2.67
N ASP A 53 16.37 -4.79 3.56
CA ASP A 53 17.11 -5.96 4.04
C ASP A 53 17.37 -6.96 2.89
N ALA A 54 16.40 -7.12 1.98
CA ALA A 54 16.53 -7.98 0.82
C ALA A 54 17.49 -7.43 -0.25
N VAL A 55 17.62 -6.10 -0.38
CA VAL A 55 18.63 -5.46 -1.25
C VAL A 55 20.04 -5.88 -0.84
N ASP A 56 20.30 -6.02 0.47
CA ASP A 56 21.60 -6.48 0.97
C ASP A 56 21.89 -7.96 0.60
N THR A 57 20.86 -8.68 0.18
CA THR A 57 20.92 -10.07 -0.32
C THR A 57 20.70 -10.22 -1.82
N ASP A 58 20.81 -9.12 -2.59
CA ASP A 58 20.81 -9.12 -4.05
C ASP A 58 19.42 -9.25 -4.72
N LEU A 59 18.41 -8.56 -4.16
CA LEU A 59 17.00 -8.53 -4.61
C LEU A 59 16.83 -8.33 -6.14
N SER A 60 16.17 -9.28 -6.79
CA SER A 60 15.77 -9.18 -8.20
C SER A 60 14.47 -8.38 -8.40
N ASP A 61 14.21 -7.95 -9.65
CA ASP A 61 12.94 -7.32 -10.00
C ASP A 61 11.74 -8.26 -9.74
N GLU A 62 11.87 -9.57 -10.04
CA GLU A 62 10.78 -10.53 -9.79
C GLU A 62 10.54 -10.76 -8.29
N GLU A 63 11.59 -10.77 -7.48
CA GLU A 63 11.48 -10.88 -6.02
C GLU A 63 10.82 -9.64 -5.43
N PHE A 64 11.21 -8.45 -5.90
CA PHE A 64 10.55 -7.20 -5.53
C PHE A 64 9.05 -7.25 -5.87
N ASP A 65 8.71 -7.62 -7.10
CA ASP A 65 7.32 -7.67 -7.55
C ASP A 65 6.51 -8.69 -6.74
N SER A 66 7.08 -9.84 -6.41
CA SER A 66 6.44 -10.85 -5.55
C SER A 66 6.17 -10.32 -4.15
N VAL A 67 7.18 -9.75 -3.48
CA VAL A 67 7.04 -9.22 -2.11
C VAL A 67 6.06 -8.04 -2.08
N ALA A 68 6.14 -7.15 -3.06
CA ALA A 68 5.22 -6.02 -3.18
C ALA A 68 3.78 -6.47 -3.45
N THR A 69 3.57 -7.45 -4.33
CA THR A 69 2.23 -7.99 -4.63
C THR A 69 1.61 -8.67 -3.42
N ASP A 70 2.38 -9.51 -2.72
CA ASP A 70 1.92 -10.18 -1.50
C ASP A 70 1.55 -9.16 -0.42
N PHE A 71 2.36 -8.11 -0.26
CA PHE A 71 2.08 -7.01 0.65
C PHE A 71 0.77 -6.28 0.30
N LEU A 72 0.59 -5.90 -0.97
CA LEU A 72 -0.61 -5.17 -1.40
C LEU A 72 -1.87 -6.02 -1.20
N ASN A 73 -1.78 -7.33 -1.45
CA ASN A 73 -2.87 -8.28 -1.21
C ASN A 73 -3.21 -8.42 0.29
N ASP A 74 -2.20 -8.46 1.17
CA ASP A 74 -2.41 -8.46 2.62
C ASP A 74 -3.07 -7.16 3.10
N LEU A 75 -2.65 -6.02 2.54
CA LEU A 75 -3.25 -4.72 2.83
C LEU A 75 -4.74 -4.69 2.44
N VAL A 76 -5.08 -5.16 1.24
CA VAL A 76 -6.48 -5.30 0.78
C VAL A 76 -7.27 -6.22 1.73
N TYR A 77 -6.68 -7.34 2.15
CA TYR A 77 -7.34 -8.26 3.08
C TYR A 77 -7.61 -7.61 4.44
N LYS A 78 -6.64 -6.87 5.00
CA LYS A 78 -6.79 -6.12 6.25
C LYS A 78 -7.89 -5.07 6.16
N LEU A 79 -7.95 -4.31 5.07
CA LEU A 79 -8.99 -3.31 4.83
C LEU A 79 -10.39 -3.93 4.74
N ILE A 80 -10.53 -5.01 3.96
CA ILE A 80 -11.81 -5.75 3.87
C ILE A 80 -12.20 -6.31 5.24
N LYS A 81 -11.24 -6.78 6.04
CA LYS A 81 -11.51 -7.31 7.38
C LYS A 81 -11.95 -6.21 8.35
N SER A 82 -11.35 -5.02 8.27
CA SER A 82 -11.77 -3.83 9.03
C SER A 82 -13.22 -3.50 8.70
N ALA A 83 -13.54 -3.34 7.41
CA ALA A 83 -14.88 -3.02 6.96
C ALA A 83 -15.94 -4.09 7.30
N LYS A 84 -15.54 -5.38 7.33
CA LYS A 84 -16.42 -6.48 7.77
C LYS A 84 -16.75 -6.43 9.26
N SER A 85 -15.87 -5.87 10.09
CA SER A 85 -16.13 -5.66 11.52
C SER A 85 -17.27 -4.64 11.72
N ASP A 86 -17.34 -3.64 10.83
CA ASP A 86 -18.34 -2.58 10.85
C ASP A 86 -19.57 -2.88 9.95
N MET A 87 -19.58 -4.05 9.32
CA MET A 87 -20.64 -4.59 8.44
C MET A 87 -20.96 -3.74 7.19
N VAL A 88 -20.20 -2.68 6.91
CA VAL A 88 -20.39 -1.78 5.76
C VAL A 88 -19.02 -1.37 5.22
N ILE A 89 -18.76 -1.64 3.94
CA ILE A 89 -17.64 -1.01 3.23
C ILE A 89 -18.11 0.38 2.80
N ASN A 90 -17.50 1.43 3.32
CA ASN A 90 -17.80 2.80 2.90
C ASN A 90 -17.11 3.14 1.56
N ASN A 91 -17.45 4.28 0.97
CA ASN A 91 -16.90 4.66 -0.34
C ASN A 91 -15.39 4.88 -0.29
N ASP A 92 -14.84 5.36 0.81
CA ASP A 92 -13.41 5.68 0.94
C ASP A 92 -12.59 4.40 1.04
N GLU A 93 -13.04 3.41 1.82
CA GLU A 93 -12.48 2.06 1.88
C GLU A 93 -12.53 1.38 0.51
N LEU A 94 -13.66 1.48 -0.21
CA LEU A 94 -13.80 0.92 -1.55
C LEU A 94 -12.84 1.59 -2.54
N ASN A 95 -12.71 2.92 -2.49
CA ASN A 95 -11.78 3.68 -3.30
C ASN A 95 -10.33 3.25 -3.02
N LEU A 96 -10.01 3.01 -1.75
CA LEU A 96 -8.68 2.61 -1.31
C LEU A 96 -8.34 1.18 -1.75
N ILE A 97 -9.28 0.25 -1.63
CA ILE A 97 -9.15 -1.12 -2.16
C ILE A 97 -8.93 -1.08 -3.68
N ASN A 98 -9.70 -0.27 -4.40
CA ASN A 98 -9.54 -0.11 -5.85
C ASN A 98 -8.17 0.48 -6.20
N ALA A 99 -7.68 1.46 -5.44
CA ALA A 99 -6.36 2.04 -5.66
C ALA A 99 -5.22 1.04 -5.43
N LEU A 100 -5.33 0.19 -4.40
CA LEU A 100 -4.39 -0.89 -4.15
C LEU A 100 -4.38 -1.91 -5.28
N HIS A 101 -5.56 -2.31 -5.76
CA HIS A 101 -5.67 -3.21 -6.90
C HIS A 101 -5.03 -2.64 -8.16
N LYS A 102 -5.22 -1.34 -8.44
CA LYS A 102 -4.56 -0.67 -9.56
C LYS A 102 -3.04 -0.67 -9.42
N ILE A 103 -2.52 -0.34 -8.24
CA ILE A 103 -1.08 -0.36 -7.95
C ILE A 103 -0.51 -1.77 -8.13
N ALA A 104 -1.19 -2.81 -7.64
CA ALA A 104 -0.73 -4.19 -7.73
C ALA A 104 -0.72 -4.75 -9.16
N ASN A 105 -1.57 -4.22 -10.05
CA ASN A 105 -1.67 -4.66 -11.45
C ASN A 105 -1.01 -3.70 -12.44
N ASP A 106 -0.33 -2.65 -11.93
CA ASP A 106 0.30 -1.59 -12.73
C ASP A 106 -0.70 -0.92 -13.72
N GLU A 107 -1.97 -0.84 -13.33
CA GLU A 107 -3.03 -0.21 -14.10
C GLU A 107 -3.07 1.30 -13.78
N GLU A 108 -2.72 2.16 -14.75
CA GLU A 108 -2.89 3.63 -14.66
C GLU A 108 -4.37 4.06 -14.73
#